data_AF-A0AAW3YXS7-F1
#
_entry.id   AF-A0AAW3YXS7-F1
#
_cell.length_a   1.000
_cell.length_b   1.000
_cell.length_c   1.000
_cell.angle_alpha   90.00
_cell.angle_beta   90.00
_cell.angle_gamma   90.00
#
_symmetry.space_group_name_H-M   'P 1'
#
loop_
_entity.id
_entity.type
_entity.pdbx_description
1 polymer ?
#
loop_
_entity_poly.entity_id
_entity_poly.type
_entity_poly.pdbx_seq_one_letter_code
_entity_poly.pdbx_strand_id
1 'polypeptide(L)' 'MNWISVDKSLPEPIETVLIVISGRVFCGYLSMDEEHGFYIPSTSTYMDLNAVSHWQPLPFPPENLK' A
#
# COMPACT_ATOMS: atom_id res chain seq x y z
N MET A 1 -15.60 7.20 2.06
CA MET A 1 -14.67 6.35 1.29
C MET A 1 -13.74 7.30 0.57
N ASN A 2 -12.49 7.44 1.05
CA ASN A 2 -11.56 8.46 0.56
C ASN A 2 -10.71 7.85 -0.55
N TRP A 3 -11.05 8.15 -1.79
CA TRP A 3 -10.21 7.81 -2.94
C TRP A 3 -8.96 8.70 -2.96
N ILE A 4 -7.79 8.12 -3.18
CA ILE A 4 -6.51 8.83 -3.25
C ILE A 4 -6.04 8.80 -4.70
N SER A 5 -5.77 9.97 -5.30
CA SER A 5 -5.18 10.04 -6.65
C SER A 5 -3.76 9.48 -6.62
N VAL A 6 -3.41 8.68 -7.64
CA VAL A 6 -2.07 8.10 -7.84
C VAL A 6 -1.03 9.18 -8.19
N ASP A 7 -1.47 10.40 -8.49
CA ASP A 7 -0.59 11.55 -8.71
C ASP A 7 -0.01 12.12 -7.41
N LYS A 8 -0.43 11.60 -6.25
CA LYS A 8 0.12 12.00 -4.96
C LYS A 8 1.43 11.26 -4.70
N SER A 9 2.38 12.03 -4.17
CA SER A 9 3.72 11.68 -3.75
C SER A 9 3.85 10.32 -3.06
N LEU A 10 5.09 9.83 -2.97
CA LEU A 10 5.44 8.72 -2.09
C LEU A 10 4.79 8.92 -0.70
N PRO A 11 4.36 7.83 -0.04
CA PRO A 11 3.71 7.90 1.27
C PRO A 11 4.59 8.65 2.27
N GLU A 12 3.95 9.38 3.18
CA GLU A 12 4.69 10.11 4.20
C GLU A 12 5.45 9.12 5.11
N PRO A 13 6.55 9.55 5.75
CA PRO A 13 7.24 8.70 6.71
C PRO A 13 6.28 8.24 7.81
N ILE A 14 6.38 6.97 8.22
CA ILE A 14 5.54 6.33 9.25
C ILE A 14 4.09 6.08 8.79
N GLU A 15 3.71 6.45 7.56
CA GLU A 15 2.41 6.08 7.01
C GLU A 15 2.34 4.58 6.75
N THR A 16 1.18 3.97 7.05
CA THR A 16 0.96 2.55 6.79
C THR A 16 0.80 2.30 5.29
N VAL A 17 1.61 1.40 4.75
CA VAL A 17 1.65 1.06 3.32
C VAL A 17 1.56 -0.44 3.11
N LEU A 18 1.20 -0.83 1.88
CA LEU A 18 1.33 -2.22 1.42
C LEU A 18 2.68 -2.40 0.73
N ILE A 19 3.45 -3.40 1.18
CA ILE A 19 4.80 -3.71 0.69
C ILE A 19 4.77 -5.07 0.01
N VAL A 20 5.30 -5.18 -1.21
CA VAL A 20 5.41 -6.46 -1.93
C VAL A 20 6.85 -6.96 -1.87
N ILE A 21 7.06 -8.12 -1.24
CA ILE A 21 8.36 -8.79 -1.14
C ILE A 21 8.19 -10.24 -1.61
N SER A 22 8.89 -10.61 -2.69
CA SER A 22 8.92 -11.98 -3.20
C SER A 22 7.53 -12.63 -3.38
N GLY A 23 6.56 -11.87 -3.93
CA GLY A 23 5.19 -12.36 -4.19
C GLY A 23 4.27 -12.39 -2.95
N ARG A 24 4.73 -11.88 -1.81
CA ARG A 24 3.92 -11.69 -0.60
C ARG A 24 3.65 -10.20 -0.38
N VAL A 25 2.44 -9.88 0.02
CA VAL A 25 2.00 -8.54 0.38
C VAL A 25 1.99 -8.42 1.91
N PHE A 26 2.67 -7.41 2.44
CA PHE A 26 2.75 -7.12 3.87
C PHE A 26 2.14 -5.74 4.14
N CYS A 27 1.48 -5.57 5.28
CA CYS A 27 1.28 -4.23 5.83
C CYS A 27 2.59 -3.79 6.51
N GLY A 28 2.99 -2.54 6.33
CA GLY A 28 4.19 -2.00 6.96
C GLY A 28 4.19 -0.48 6.90
N TYR A 29 5.36 0.14 7.02
CA TYR A 29 5.49 1.59 6.91
C TYR A 29 6.81 1.98 6.23
N LEU A 30 6.86 3.18 5.66
CA LEU A 30 8.09 3.80 5.20
C LEU A 30 8.83 4.40 6.40
N SER A 31 10.03 3.92 6.69
CA SER A 31 10.96 4.54 7.65
C SER A 31 11.95 5.40 6.87
N MET A 32 12.11 6.65 7.25
CA MET A 32 13.19 7.49 6.73
C MET A 32 14.33 7.47 7.73
N ASP A 33 15.51 7.01 7.31
CA ASP A 33 16.76 7.43 7.93
C ASP A 33 17.20 8.77 7.30
N GLU A 34 18.10 9.52 7.93
CA GLU A 34 18.44 10.92 7.63
C GLU A 34 18.72 11.23 6.13
N GLU A 35 19.06 10.22 5.31
CA GLU A 35 19.24 10.35 3.85
C GLU A 35 18.47 9.33 2.99
N HIS A 36 17.94 8.23 3.55
CA HIS A 36 17.39 7.12 2.76
C HIS A 36 16.13 6.52 3.38
N GLY A 37 15.09 6.39 2.56
CA GLY A 37 13.84 5.70 2.93
C GLY A 37 13.96 4.19 2.75
N PHE A 38 13.59 3.40 3.77
CA PHE A 38 13.46 1.95 3.68
C PHE A 38 12.11 1.48 4.26
N TYR A 39 11.55 0.43 3.65
CA TYR A 39 10.27 -0.12 4.06
C TYR A 39 10.44 -1.19 5.14
N ILE A 40 9.66 -1.06 6.22
CA ILE A 40 9.63 -2.04 7.31
C ILE A 40 8.32 -2.84 7.22
N PRO A 41 8.35 -4.11 6.79
CA PRO A 41 7.17 -4.95 6.74
C PRO A 41 6.81 -5.50 8.14
N SER A 42 5.51 -5.66 8.38
CA SER A 42 5.04 -6.52 9.48
C SER A 42 5.54 -7.94 9.27
N THR A 43 6.12 -8.55 10.30
CA THR A 43 6.67 -9.90 10.22
C THR A 43 5.62 -10.99 10.39
N SER A 44 4.46 -10.65 10.98
CA SER A 44 3.44 -11.63 11.38
C SER A 44 2.24 -11.70 10.44
N THR A 45 2.02 -10.68 9.60
CA THR A 45 0.78 -10.53 8.83
C THR A 45 1.11 -10.29 7.36
N TYR A 46 0.95 -11.32 6.54
CA TYR A 46 1.14 -11.25 5.10
C TYR A 46 0.04 -11.96 4.32
N MET A 47 -0.17 -11.54 3.08
CA MET A 47 -1.03 -12.18 2.10
C MET A 47 -0.17 -12.71 0.95
N ASP A 48 -0.36 -13.98 0.57
CA ASP A 48 0.24 -14.51 -0.66
C ASP A 48 -0.55 -13.99 -1.86
N LEU A 49 0.11 -13.24 -2.75
CA LEU A 49 -0.53 -12.64 -3.92
C LEU A 49 -1.15 -13.71 -4.83
N ASN A 50 -0.56 -14.90 -4.88
CA ASN A 50 -1.04 -16.01 -5.70
C ASN A 50 -2.21 -16.76 -5.03
N ALA A 51 -2.42 -16.57 -3.73
CA ALA A 51 -3.56 -17.14 -3.01
C ALA A 51 -4.83 -16.27 -3.12
N VAL A 52 -4.71 -15.03 -3.62
CA VAL A 52 -5.84 -14.14 -3.85
C VAL A 52 -6.64 -14.62 -5.07
N SER A 53 -7.67 -15.41 -4.81
CA SER A 53 -8.53 -16.02 -5.83
C SER A 53 -9.83 -15.25 -6.09
N HIS A 54 -10.15 -14.26 -5.26
CA HIS A 54 -11.39 -13.49 -5.34
C HIS A 54 -11.08 -11.99 -5.46
N TRP A 55 -11.05 -11.51 -6.70
CA TRP A 55 -11.03 -10.08 -6.98
C TRP A 55 -12.48 -9.59 -7.04
N GLN A 56 -12.90 -8.76 -6.09
CA GLN A 56 -14.05 -7.90 -6.34
C GLN A 56 -13.55 -6.76 -7.25
N PRO A 57 -14.29 -6.41 -8.32
CA PRO A 57 -13.95 -5.23 -9.10
C PRO A 57 -13.93 -4.02 -8.17
N LEU A 58 -12.92 -3.17 -8.34
CA LEU A 58 -12.86 -1.91 -7.60
C LEU A 58 -14.17 -1.13 -7.86
N PRO A 59 -14.75 -0.49 -6.82
CA PRO A 59 -15.89 0.38 -7.05
C PRO A 59 -15.51 1.47 -8.06
N PHE A 60 -16.49 2.03 -8.78
CA PHE A 60 -16.18 3.18 -9.64
C PHE A 60 -15.66 4.34 -8.78
N PRO A 61 -14.64 5.09 -9.25
CA PRO A 61 -14.26 6.33 -8.59
C PRO A 61 -15.50 7.23 -8.54
N PRO A 62 -15.70 8.02 -7.46
CA PRO A 62 -16.76 9.00 -7.41
C PRO A 62 -16.61 9.93 -8.62
N GLU A 63 -17.69 10.10 -9.38
CA GLU A 63 -17.73 11.07 -10.49
C GLU A 63 -17.22 12.41 -9.94
N ASN A 64 -16.20 12.96 -10.61
CA ASN A 64 -15.56 14.23 -10.27
C ASN A 64 -16.54 15.17 -9.56
N LEU A 65 -16.40 15.29 -8.24
CA LEU A 65 -17.04 16.37 -7.47
C LEU A 65 -16.44 17.65 -8.04
N LYS A 66 -17.19 18.27 -8.96
CA LYS A 66 -16.88 19.57 -9.56
C LYS A 66 -16.63 20.62 -8.48
#